data_AF-A0A7X8IM81-F1
#
_entry.id   AF-A0A7X8IM81-F1
#
_cell.length_a   1.000
_cell.length_b   1.000
_cell.length_c   1.000
_cell.angle_alpha   90.00
_cell.angle_beta   90.00
_cell.angle_gamma   90.00
#
_symmetry.space_group_name_H-M   'P 1'
#
loop_
_entity.id
_entity.type
_entity.pdbx_description
1 polymer ?
#
loop_
_entity_poly.entity_id
_entity_poly.type
_entity_poly.pdbx_seq_one_letter_code
_entity_poly.pdbx_strand_id
1 'polypeptide(L)'
;GYTGAILHMINHALGKSVLFLSAGTLVQTYNSKLITRIQGIGQTLPITATVFMTSLLAIGGAPPFGLFISELNVASQGFQTGGFGLGFVFLLVIAVVFAGLIYFAGKMFFSDLPSRIPRGERFSVSHLLILLPVCLLVFQGIYMPKTVQQLIYKIVSFMTAGGVY
;
A
#
# COMPACT_ATOMS: atom_id res chain seq x y z
N GLY A 1 13.27 6.81 -14.66
CA GLY A 1 13.63 5.82 -15.69
C GLY A 1 12.58 4.71 -15.75
N TYR A 2 12.40 4.07 -16.91
CA TYR A 2 11.34 3.09 -17.17
C TYR A 2 11.29 1.92 -16.17
N THR A 3 12.44 1.40 -15.72
CA THR A 3 12.55 0.32 -14.72
C THR A 3 11.86 0.69 -13.40
N GLY A 4 12.11 1.91 -12.89
CA GLY A 4 11.51 2.40 -11.66
C GLY A 4 10.00 2.63 -11.79
N ALA A 5 9.53 3.08 -12.97
CA ALA A 5 8.11 3.27 -13.23
C ALA A 5 7.35 1.94 -13.27
N ILE A 6 7.92 0.89 -13.86
CA ILE A 6 7.30 -0.46 -13.88
C ILE A 6 7.23 -1.04 -12.46
N LEU A 7 8.31 -0.92 -11.67
CA LEU A 7 8.30 -1.35 -10.27
C LEU A 7 7.28 -0.60 -9.43
N HIS A 8 7.21 0.72 -9.61
CA HIS A 8 6.21 1.55 -8.96
C HIS A 8 4.81 1.03 -9.30
N MET A 9 4.52 0.80 -10.58
CA MET A 9 3.22 0.30 -11.04
C MET A 9 2.87 -1.06 -10.42
N ILE A 10 3.81 -1.99 -10.37
CA ILE A 10 3.61 -3.32 -9.76
C ILE A 10 3.31 -3.21 -8.27
N ASN A 11 4.17 -2.50 -7.52
CA ASN A 11 3.99 -2.30 -6.08
C ASN A 11 2.68 -1.59 -5.75
N HIS A 12 2.34 -0.58 -6.53
CA HIS A 12 1.11 0.18 -6.39
C HIS A 12 -0.14 -0.67 -6.71
N ALA A 13 -0.09 -1.50 -7.76
CA ALA A 13 -1.18 -2.41 -8.10
C ALA A 13 -1.40 -3.45 -7.01
N LEU A 14 -0.33 -4.12 -6.56
CA LEU A 14 -0.38 -5.09 -5.47
C LEU A 14 -0.92 -4.46 -4.19
N GLY A 15 -0.39 -3.30 -3.80
CA GLY A 15 -0.83 -2.59 -2.60
C GLY A 15 -2.32 -2.29 -2.63
N LYS A 16 -2.81 -1.75 -3.76
CA LYS A 16 -4.24 -1.46 -3.95
C LYS A 16 -5.08 -2.72 -3.91
N SER A 17 -4.67 -3.80 -4.57
CA SER A 17 -5.40 -5.07 -4.54
C SER A 17 -5.57 -5.60 -3.12
N VAL A 18 -4.49 -5.66 -2.33
CA VAL A 18 -4.57 -6.12 -0.93
C VAL A 18 -5.42 -5.18 -0.08
N LEU A 19 -5.27 -3.86 -0.26
CA LEU A 19 -6.05 -2.88 0.46
C LEU A 19 -7.56 -3.05 0.18
N PHE A 20 -7.95 -3.21 -1.08
CA PHE A 20 -9.36 -3.38 -1.44
C PHE A 20 -9.95 -4.72 -0.97
N LEU A 21 -9.17 -5.81 -1.04
CA LEU A 21 -9.61 -7.11 -0.54
C LEU A 21 -9.84 -7.07 0.98
N SER A 22 -8.86 -6.56 1.74
CA SER A 22 -8.97 -6.44 3.20
C SER A 22 -10.08 -5.46 3.62
N ALA A 23 -10.19 -4.30 2.97
CA ALA A 23 -11.30 -3.35 3.20
C ALA A 23 -12.67 -3.96 2.86
N GLY A 24 -12.76 -4.77 1.81
CA GLY A 24 -13.97 -5.51 1.44
C GLY A 24 -14.42 -6.47 2.54
N THR A 25 -13.49 -7.22 3.12
CA THR A 25 -13.75 -8.06 4.29
C THR A 25 -14.23 -7.25 5.48
N LEU A 26 -13.60 -6.11 5.80
CA LEU A 26 -14.06 -5.21 6.87
C LEU A 26 -15.50 -4.73 6.62
N VAL A 27 -15.81 -4.27 5.41
CA VAL A 27 -17.16 -3.81 5.06
C VAL A 27 -18.19 -4.94 5.17
N GLN A 28 -17.83 -6.16 4.79
CA GLN A 28 -18.72 -7.32 4.89
C GLN A 28 -18.98 -7.72 6.34
N THR A 29 -17.95 -7.70 7.19
CA THR A 29 -18.08 -8.06 8.62
C THR A 29 -18.86 -7.02 9.42
N TYR A 30 -18.64 -5.73 9.16
CA TYR A 30 -19.33 -4.65 9.86
C TYR A 30 -20.65 -4.25 9.20
N ASN A 31 -20.95 -4.81 8.03
CA ASN A 31 -22.12 -4.49 7.20
C ASN A 31 -22.33 -2.98 7.02
N SER A 32 -21.23 -2.26 6.84
CA SER A 32 -21.22 -0.81 6.72
C SER A 32 -20.00 -0.32 5.95
N LYS A 33 -20.18 0.77 5.21
CA LYS A 33 -19.11 1.50 4.53
C LYS A 33 -18.67 2.76 5.28
N LEU A 34 -19.34 3.08 6.39
CA LEU A 34 -19.02 4.27 7.19
C LEU A 34 -17.87 3.95 8.13
N ILE A 35 -16.75 4.68 8.00
CA ILE A 35 -15.56 4.55 8.87
C ILE A 35 -15.94 4.65 10.35
N THR A 36 -16.90 5.51 10.69
CA THR A 36 -17.40 5.68 12.06
C THR A 36 -18.08 4.44 12.63
N ARG A 37 -18.53 3.51 11.78
CA ARG A 37 -19.14 2.24 12.20
C ARG A 37 -18.18 1.05 12.16
N ILE A 38 -16.98 1.21 11.60
CA ILE A 38 -15.96 0.17 11.52
C ILE A 38 -14.91 0.44 12.61
N GLN A 39 -15.13 -0.13 13.79
CA GLN A 39 -14.33 0.13 15.00
C GLN A 39 -13.84 -1.17 15.64
N GLY A 40 -12.67 -1.12 16.27
CA GLY A 40 -12.08 -2.27 16.97
C GLY A 40 -11.63 -3.40 16.05
N ILE A 41 -11.26 -3.08 14.80
CA ILE A 41 -10.89 -4.09 13.79
C ILE A 41 -9.69 -4.95 14.25
N GLY A 42 -8.81 -4.41 15.09
CA GLY A 42 -7.66 -5.15 15.63
C GLY A 42 -8.07 -6.30 16.58
N GLN A 43 -9.24 -6.22 17.21
CA GLN A 43 -9.78 -7.26 18.09
C GLN A 43 -10.72 -8.21 17.33
N THR A 44 -11.43 -7.70 16.33
CA THR A 44 -12.40 -8.47 15.54
C THR A 44 -11.71 -9.32 14.48
N LEU A 45 -10.84 -8.68 13.68
CA LEU A 45 -10.20 -9.27 12.50
C LEU A 45 -8.69 -8.99 12.53
N PRO A 46 -7.93 -9.50 13.51
CA PRO A 46 -6.52 -9.13 13.70
C PRO A 46 -5.64 -9.35 12.46
N ILE A 47 -5.86 -10.42 11.69
CA ILE A 47 -5.06 -10.71 10.49
C ILE A 47 -5.43 -9.72 9.40
N THR A 48 -6.72 -9.64 9.04
CA THR A 48 -7.20 -8.71 8.01
C THR A 48 -6.91 -7.25 8.36
N ALA A 49 -7.05 -6.85 9.62
CA ALA A 49 -6.76 -5.50 10.09
C ALA A 49 -5.26 -5.16 9.99
N THR A 50 -4.37 -6.10 10.32
CA THR A 50 -2.92 -5.91 10.19
C THR A 50 -2.52 -5.82 8.72
N VAL A 51 -3.10 -6.67 7.87
CA VAL A 51 -2.88 -6.63 6.42
C VAL A 51 -3.38 -5.32 5.83
N PHE A 52 -4.60 -4.89 6.20
CA PHE A 52 -5.17 -3.60 5.81
C PHE A 52 -4.24 -2.44 6.19
N MET A 53 -3.78 -2.39 7.44
CA MET A 53 -2.88 -1.35 7.93
C MET A 53 -1.55 -1.35 7.17
N THR A 54 -0.98 -2.54 6.93
CA THR A 54 0.30 -2.69 6.20
C THR A 54 0.17 -2.22 4.76
N SER A 55 -0.91 -2.59 4.07
CA SER A 55 -1.18 -2.13 2.70
C SER A 55 -1.45 -0.63 2.63
N LEU A 56 -2.09 -0.06 3.65
CA LEU A 56 -2.35 1.37 3.74
C LEU A 56 -1.04 2.17 3.94
N LEU A 57 -0.14 1.67 4.79
CA LEU A 57 1.20 2.22 4.97
C LEU A 57 2.05 2.08 3.70
N ALA A 58 1.90 0.97 2.96
CA ALA A 58 2.57 0.78 1.68
C ALA A 58 2.14 1.83 0.66
N ILE A 59 0.83 1.99 0.45
CA ILE A 59 0.29 2.96 -0.50
C ILE A 59 0.58 4.40 -0.07
N GLY A 60 0.57 4.67 1.24
CA GLY A 60 0.94 5.97 1.79
C GLY A 60 2.44 6.28 1.70
N GLY A 61 3.27 5.39 1.15
CA GLY A 61 4.69 5.67 0.94
C GLY A 61 5.53 5.59 2.22
N ALA A 62 5.24 4.70 3.17
CA ALA A 62 6.08 4.57 4.37
C ALA A 62 7.49 3.99 4.03
N PRO A 63 8.53 4.33 4.81
CA PRO A 63 9.93 3.98 4.53
C PRO A 63 10.27 2.51 4.20
N PRO A 64 9.62 1.47 4.78
CA PRO A 64 9.94 0.07 4.43
C PRO A 64 9.39 -0.36 3.06
N PHE A 65 8.64 0.50 2.35
CA PHE A 65 8.00 0.16 1.09
C PHE A 65 8.63 0.88 -0.10
N GLY A 66 8.72 0.19 -1.24
CA GLY A 66 9.32 0.73 -2.46
C GLY A 66 8.62 1.99 -3.01
N LEU A 67 7.37 2.23 -2.62
CA LEU A 67 6.62 3.44 -3.00
C LEU A 67 7.22 4.72 -2.40
N PHE A 68 7.83 4.65 -1.21
CA PHE A 68 8.52 5.78 -0.58
C PHE A 68 9.63 6.35 -1.45
N ILE A 69 10.48 5.48 -2.01
CA ILE A 69 11.59 5.90 -2.88
C ILE A 69 11.06 6.60 -4.13
N SER A 70 9.93 6.16 -4.66
CA SER A 70 9.31 6.80 -5.81
C SER A 70 8.82 8.21 -5.47
N GLU A 71 8.15 8.39 -4.33
CA GLU A 71 7.68 9.70 -3.89
C GLU A 71 8.82 10.65 -3.59
N LEU A 72 9.90 10.18 -2.96
CA LEU A 72 11.11 10.96 -2.74
C LEU A 72 11.76 11.40 -4.06
N ASN A 73 11.81 10.53 -5.06
CA ASN A 73 12.35 10.88 -6.37
C ASN A 73 11.51 11.95 -7.07
N VAL A 74 10.18 11.90 -6.95
CA VAL A 74 9.29 12.93 -7.49
C VAL A 74 9.45 14.23 -6.72
N ALA A 75 9.53 14.19 -5.40
CA ALA A 75 9.78 15.36 -4.57
C ALA A 75 11.11 16.04 -4.95
N SER A 76 12.20 15.27 -5.04
CA SER A 76 13.52 15.75 -5.42
C SER A 76 13.52 16.41 -6.81
N GLN A 77 12.84 15.81 -7.79
CA GLN A 77 12.68 16.43 -9.10
C GLN A 77 11.84 17.71 -9.04
N GLY A 78 10.77 17.73 -8.23
CA GLY A 78 9.96 18.92 -8.00
C GLY A 78 10.78 20.10 -7.46
N PHE A 79 11.72 19.85 -6.55
CA PHE A 79 12.66 20.88 -6.07
C PHE A 79 13.63 21.36 -7.15
N GLN A 80 14.10 20.45 -8.01
CA GLN A 80 15.07 20.77 -9.06
C GLN A 80 14.44 21.53 -10.25
N THR A 81 13.24 21.14 -10.69
CA THR A 81 12.61 21.68 -11.91
C THR A 81 11.49 22.69 -11.63
N GLY A 82 10.72 22.48 -10.57
CA GLY A 82 9.58 23.32 -10.18
C GLY A 82 9.91 24.38 -9.13
N GLY A 83 11.14 24.38 -8.61
CA GLY A 83 11.58 25.28 -7.54
C GLY A 83 11.08 24.89 -6.16
N PHE A 84 11.55 25.62 -5.14
CA PHE A 84 11.30 25.29 -3.73
C PHE A 84 9.82 25.25 -3.36
N GLY A 85 9.02 26.18 -3.90
CA GLY A 85 7.58 26.25 -3.62
C GLY A 85 6.82 24.99 -4.06
N LEU A 86 7.08 24.48 -5.26
CA LEU A 86 6.40 23.30 -5.79
C LEU A 86 6.81 22.03 -5.05
N GLY A 87 8.11 21.86 -4.77
CA GLY A 87 8.61 20.74 -3.97
C GLY A 87 8.03 20.74 -2.55
N PHE A 88 7.93 21.91 -1.91
CA PHE A 88 7.34 22.05 -0.57
C PHE A 88 5.85 21.69 -0.56
N VAL A 89 5.06 22.22 -1.49
CA VAL A 89 3.62 21.89 -1.60
C VAL A 89 3.41 20.40 -1.82
N PHE A 90 4.22 19.77 -2.67
CA PHE A 90 4.16 18.34 -2.91
C PHE A 90 4.40 17.51 -1.64
N LEU A 91 5.45 17.83 -0.88
CA LEU A 91 5.72 17.17 0.40
C LEU A 91 4.60 17.40 1.43
N LEU A 92 4.05 18.60 1.49
CA LEU A 92 2.94 18.94 2.39
C LEU A 92 1.72 18.05 2.07
N VAL A 93 1.35 17.94 0.79
CA VAL A 93 0.23 17.11 0.35
C VAL A 93 0.43 15.65 0.74
N ILE A 94 1.62 15.08 0.48
CA ILE A 94 1.94 13.70 0.87
C ILE A 94 1.84 13.53 2.39
N ALA A 95 2.41 14.45 3.16
CA ALA A 95 2.36 14.40 4.62
C ALA A 95 0.93 14.43 5.16
N VAL A 96 0.06 15.28 4.61
CA VAL A 96 -1.36 15.37 5.01
C VAL A 96 -2.12 14.09 4.65
N VAL A 97 -1.91 13.55 3.45
CA VAL A 97 -2.53 12.30 3.01
C VAL A 97 -2.09 11.15 3.92
N PHE A 98 -0.79 11.02 4.17
CA PHE A 98 -0.23 9.99 5.04
C PHE A 98 -0.76 10.08 6.47
N ALA A 99 -0.79 11.29 7.04
CA ALA A 99 -1.34 11.54 8.37
C ALA A 99 -2.82 11.17 8.45
N GLY A 100 -3.62 11.56 7.45
CA GLY A 100 -5.05 11.20 7.38
C GLY A 100 -5.26 9.70 7.32
N LEU A 101 -4.50 9.01 6.47
CA LEU A 101 -4.55 7.54 6.33
C LEU A 101 -4.26 6.85 7.67
N ILE A 102 -3.14 7.18 8.32
CA ILE A 102 -2.78 6.59 9.62
C ILE A 102 -3.80 6.95 10.69
N TYR A 103 -4.27 8.19 10.73
CA TYR A 103 -5.24 8.62 11.73
C TYR A 103 -6.54 7.83 11.65
N PHE A 104 -7.14 7.71 10.45
CA PHE A 104 -8.40 6.99 10.29
C PHE A 104 -8.22 5.48 10.46
N ALA A 105 -7.18 4.88 9.87
CA ALA A 105 -6.94 3.44 10.03
C ALA A 105 -6.57 3.08 11.48
N GLY A 106 -5.74 3.88 12.13
CA GLY A 106 -5.39 3.75 13.54
C GLY A 106 -6.62 3.87 14.43
N LYS A 107 -7.49 4.85 14.18
CA LYS A 107 -8.76 4.98 14.89
C LYS A 107 -9.62 3.73 14.71
N MET A 108 -9.78 3.21 13.49
CA MET A 108 -10.52 1.96 13.28
C MET A 108 -9.90 0.78 14.03
N PHE A 109 -8.57 0.69 14.05
CA PHE A 109 -7.81 -0.41 14.66
C PHE A 109 -7.89 -0.43 16.18
N PHE A 110 -7.65 0.71 16.82
CA PHE A 110 -7.53 0.85 18.27
C PHE A 110 -8.83 1.29 18.97
N SER A 111 -9.92 1.54 18.24
CA SER A 111 -11.22 1.84 18.88
C SER A 111 -11.75 0.65 19.67
N ASP A 112 -12.64 0.93 20.63
CA ASP A 112 -13.33 -0.10 21.38
C ASP A 112 -14.18 -0.99 20.47
N LEU A 113 -14.25 -2.27 20.85
CA LEU A 113 -15.02 -3.26 20.12
C LEU A 113 -16.54 -3.01 20.30
N PRO A 114 -17.32 -2.88 19.22
CA PRO A 114 -18.77 -2.84 19.32
C PRO A 114 -19.31 -4.16 19.91
N SER A 115 -20.18 -4.09 20.91
CA SER A 115 -20.67 -5.23 21.70
C SER A 115 -21.35 -6.36 20.91
N ARG A 116 -21.66 -6.13 19.62
CA ARG A 116 -22.40 -7.06 18.76
C ARG A 116 -21.52 -7.91 17.84
N ILE A 117 -20.22 -7.65 17.77
CA ILE A 117 -19.34 -8.33 16.81
C ILE A 117 -18.44 -9.34 17.55
N PRO A 118 -18.42 -10.63 17.15
CA PRO A 118 -17.57 -11.63 17.78
C PRO A 118 -16.08 -11.27 17.67
N ARG A 119 -15.32 -11.63 18.71
CA ARG A 119 -13.86 -11.44 18.76
C ARG A 119 -13.15 -12.56 18.02
N GLY A 120 -12.05 -12.19 17.38
CA GLY A 120 -11.14 -13.13 16.75
C GLY A 120 -11.55 -13.52 15.33
N GLU A 121 -10.51 -13.68 14.51
CA GLU A 121 -10.64 -14.07 13.12
C GLU A 121 -10.42 -15.56 12.97
N ARG A 122 -11.36 -16.25 12.32
CA ARG A 122 -11.16 -17.67 11.98
C ARG A 122 -10.32 -17.74 10.72
N PHE A 123 -9.13 -18.34 10.84
CA PHE A 123 -8.27 -18.56 9.69
C PHE A 123 -8.98 -19.45 8.67
N SER A 124 -8.93 -19.03 7.41
CA SER A 124 -9.54 -19.70 6.27
C SER A 124 -8.60 -19.54 5.06
N VAL A 125 -8.70 -20.44 4.08
CA VAL A 125 -7.91 -20.40 2.84
C VAL A 125 -8.03 -19.05 2.13
N SER A 126 -9.15 -18.33 2.29
CA SER A 126 -9.35 -16.98 1.78
C SER A 126 -8.31 -15.96 2.29
N HIS A 127 -7.70 -16.19 3.46
CA HIS A 127 -6.63 -15.32 3.98
C HIS A 127 -5.38 -15.37 3.12
N LEU A 128 -5.16 -16.44 2.36
CA LEU A 128 -4.04 -16.52 1.41
C LEU A 128 -4.16 -15.43 0.33
N LEU A 129 -5.39 -15.00 -0.01
CA LEU A 129 -5.62 -13.95 -1.00
C LEU A 129 -5.14 -12.57 -0.55
N ILE A 130 -5.02 -12.34 0.76
CA ILE A 130 -4.51 -11.08 1.32
C ILE A 130 -3.08 -11.22 1.84
N LEU A 131 -2.73 -12.37 2.44
CA LEU A 131 -1.41 -12.62 3.01
C LEU A 131 -0.34 -12.80 1.93
N LEU A 132 -0.61 -13.57 0.87
CA LEU A 132 0.37 -13.78 -0.19
C LEU A 132 0.81 -12.45 -0.84
N PRO A 133 -0.11 -11.59 -1.33
CA PRO A 133 0.31 -10.36 -1.97
C PRO A 133 0.89 -9.34 -0.98
N VAL A 134 0.49 -9.31 0.30
CA VAL A 134 1.12 -8.40 1.28
C VAL A 134 2.56 -8.85 1.60
N CYS A 135 2.79 -10.16 1.73
CA CYS A 135 4.12 -10.71 1.94
C CYS A 135 5.02 -10.41 0.74
N LEU A 136 4.49 -10.57 -0.48
CA LEU A 136 5.21 -10.25 -1.70
C LEU A 136 5.52 -8.76 -1.81
N LEU A 137 4.59 -7.89 -1.39
CA LEU A 137 4.78 -6.44 -1.34
C LEU A 137 5.89 -6.05 -0.35
N VAL A 138 5.84 -6.57 0.88
CA VAL A 138 6.87 -6.31 1.90
C VAL A 138 8.22 -6.84 1.45
N PHE A 139 8.25 -8.06 0.91
CA PHE A 139 9.47 -8.68 0.39
C PHE A 139 10.09 -7.85 -0.74
N GLN A 140 9.29 -7.40 -1.72
CA GLN A 140 9.77 -6.55 -2.80
C GLN A 140 10.22 -5.16 -2.34
N GLY A 141 9.62 -4.63 -1.27
CA GLY A 141 10.03 -3.36 -0.65
C GLY A 141 11.42 -3.43 -0.02
N ILE A 142 11.73 -4.54 0.66
CA ILE A 142 13.00 -4.75 1.36
C ILE A 142 14.09 -5.31 0.44
N TYR A 143 13.71 -6.21 -0.47
CA TYR A 143 14.64 -6.94 -1.34
C TYR A 143 14.10 -7.02 -2.76
N MET A 144 14.83 -6.45 -3.72
CA MET A 144 14.51 -6.57 -5.14
C MET A 144 15.25 -7.77 -5.75
N PRO A 145 14.56 -8.87 -6.12
CA PRO A 145 15.23 -10.05 -6.65
C PRO A 145 15.89 -9.75 -8.00
N LYS A 146 17.12 -10.26 -8.21
CA LYS A 146 17.83 -10.12 -9.49
C LYS A 146 17.03 -10.62 -10.68
N THR A 147 16.21 -11.67 -10.50
CA THR A 147 15.30 -12.18 -11.54
C THR A 147 14.25 -11.16 -11.96
N VAL A 148 13.68 -10.43 -11.00
CA VAL A 148 12.69 -9.37 -11.25
C VAL A 148 13.38 -8.19 -11.94
N GLN A 149 14.58 -7.80 -11.47
CA GLN A 149 15.39 -6.79 -12.15
C GLN A 149 15.64 -7.16 -13.61
N GLN A 150 16.15 -8.37 -13.87
CA GLN A 150 16.47 -8.85 -15.22
C GLN A 150 15.23 -8.91 -16.13
N LEU A 151 14.08 -9.33 -15.60
CA LEU A 151 12.83 -9.35 -16.35
C LEU A 151 12.38 -7.93 -16.72
N ILE A 152 12.44 -6.99 -15.77
CA ILE A 152 12.08 -5.59 -16.04
C ILE A 152 13.07 -4.97 -17.02
N TYR A 153 14.37 -5.24 -16.90
CA TYR A 153 15.36 -4.78 -17.88
C TYR A 153 15.06 -5.30 -19.28
N LYS A 154 14.67 -6.58 -19.44
CA LYS A 154 14.25 -7.13 -20.74
C LYS A 154 13.00 -6.45 -21.29
N ILE A 155 12.00 -6.18 -20.44
CA ILE A 155 10.77 -5.46 -20.85
C ILE A 155 11.12 -4.05 -21.29
N VAL A 156 11.92 -3.33 -20.50
CA VAL A 156 12.34 -1.96 -20.80
C VAL A 156 13.15 -1.92 -22.09
N SER A 157 14.12 -2.82 -22.27
CA SER A 157 14.94 -2.87 -23.49
C SER A 157 14.08 -3.13 -24.72
N PHE A 158 13.06 -3.99 -24.61
CA PHE A 158 12.11 -4.23 -25.68
C PHE A 158 11.29 -2.97 -26.02
N MET A 159 10.80 -2.25 -25.00
CA MET A 159 10.01 -1.02 -25.19
C MET A 159 10.85 0.12 -25.79
N THR A 160 12.11 0.27 -25.38
CA THR A 160 12.99 1.35 -25.88
C THR A 160 13.62 1.04 -27.24
N ALA A 161 13.78 -0.24 -27.59
CA ALA A 161 14.30 -0.66 -28.90
C ALA A 161 13.22 -0.73 -29.99
N GLY A 162 11.97 -0.35 -29.70
CA GLY A 162 10.87 -0.38 -30.68
C GLY A 162 10.36 -1.78 -31.03
N GLY A 163 10.65 -2.79 -30.21
CA GLY A 163 10.12 -4.15 -30.39
C GLY A 163 10.70 -4.94 -31.57
N VAL A 164 11.88 -4.58 -32.08
CA VAL A 164 12.54 -5.32 -33.17
C VAL A 164 13.67 -6.19 -32.60
N TYR A 165 13.71 -7.45 -33.03
CA TYR A 165 14.77 -8.42 -32.74
C TYR A 165 16.14 -7.96 -33.25
#